data_AF-A0A5U2ZPC1-F1
#
_entry.id   AF-A0A5U2ZPC1-F1
#
_cell.length_a   1.000
_cell.length_b   1.000
_cell.length_c   1.000
_cell.angle_alpha   90.00
_cell.angle_beta   90.00
_cell.angle_gamma   90.00
#
_symmetry.space_group_name_H-M   'P 1'
#
loop_
_entity.id
_entity.type
_entity.pdbx_description
1 polymer ?
#
loop_
_entity_poly.entity_id
_entity_poly.type
_entity_poly.pdbx_seq_one_letter_code
_entity_poly.pdbx_strand_id
1 'polypeptide(L)'
;MLIDAMAIYCKKNGIELTTQNKILHADFFQHPNDYILDDYFEYKLNSFVCDNHAELPEIFIVEENGNDFFVYERIVDDFCCLSQNKQQRALSFIGKKIIVLRSQPKTLEADVLYDIIKRKISGKNLFFLPLVAFSLLLPFYSNLFNSRLVYSSSLTSVLYITIFFIFFALLEAFLKTSVYKIVV
;
A
#
# COMPACT_ATOMS: atom_id res chain seq x y z
N MET A 1 29.24 -2.98 1.55
CA MET A 1 29.27 -3.67 0.24
C MET A 1 27.98 -3.36 -0.53
N LEU A 2 27.92 -3.56 -1.85
CA LEU A 2 26.70 -3.30 -2.65
C LEU A 2 25.47 -4.04 -2.13
N ILE A 3 25.67 -5.27 -1.66
CA ILE A 3 24.65 -6.11 -1.02
C ILE A 3 24.00 -5.41 0.19
N ASP A 4 24.80 -4.82 1.07
CA ASP A 4 24.29 -4.12 2.26
C ASP A 4 23.50 -2.87 1.87
N ALA A 5 24.00 -2.11 0.89
CA ALA A 5 23.31 -0.96 0.35
C ALA A 5 21.97 -1.36 -0.29
N MET A 6 21.93 -2.48 -1.02
CA MET A 6 20.69 -2.99 -1.61
C MET A 6 19.67 -3.43 -0.55
N ALA A 7 20.11 -4.07 0.53
CA ALA A 7 19.22 -4.43 1.64
C ALA A 7 18.58 -3.19 2.29
N ILE A 8 19.37 -2.13 2.52
CA ILE A 8 18.88 -0.86 3.04
C ILE A 8 17.90 -0.21 2.05
N TYR A 9 18.24 -0.21 0.76
CA TYR A 9 17.41 0.33 -0.32
C TYR A 9 16.05 -0.37 -0.40
N CYS A 10 16.01 -1.70 -0.43
CA CYS A 10 14.77 -2.48 -0.49
C CYS A 10 13.90 -2.22 0.74
N LYS A 11 14.51 -2.24 1.95
CA LYS A 11 13.80 -1.97 3.20
C LYS A 11 13.14 -0.59 3.19
N LYS A 12 13.84 0.44 2.71
CA LYS A 12 13.32 1.80 2.69
C LYS A 12 12.20 1.98 1.66
N ASN A 13 12.29 1.31 0.51
CA ASN A 13 11.23 1.30 -0.51
C ASN A 13 10.04 0.38 -0.16
N GLY A 14 10.05 -0.30 0.99
CA GLY A 14 9.00 -1.24 1.39
C GLY A 14 8.95 -2.51 0.54
N ILE A 15 10.05 -2.86 -0.13
CA ILE A 15 10.15 -4.05 -0.97
C ILE A 15 10.41 -5.27 -0.07
N GLU A 16 9.47 -6.21 -0.07
CA GLU A 16 9.58 -7.44 0.72
C GLU A 16 10.54 -8.43 0.05
N LEU A 17 11.65 -8.69 0.74
CA LEU A 17 12.62 -9.71 0.35
C LEU A 17 12.24 -11.06 0.97
N THR A 18 12.44 -12.13 0.20
CA THR A 18 12.14 -13.51 0.62
C THR A 18 12.95 -13.88 1.87
N THR A 19 12.25 -14.31 2.92
CA THR A 19 12.80 -14.58 4.25
C THR A 19 13.81 -15.71 4.33
N GLN A 20 14.01 -16.49 3.25
CA GLN A 20 14.91 -17.64 3.25
C GLN A 20 16.38 -17.27 3.36
N ASN A 21 16.79 -16.05 3.01
CA ASN A 21 18.14 -15.58 3.28
C ASN A 21 18.10 -14.07 3.53
N LYS A 22 18.25 -13.65 4.80
CA LYS A 22 18.56 -12.24 5.17
C LYS A 22 19.90 -11.74 4.58
N ILE A 23 20.56 -12.57 3.78
CA ILE A 23 21.80 -12.33 3.08
C ILE A 23 21.44 -12.35 1.59
N LEU A 24 21.45 -11.16 0.96
CA LEU A 24 21.36 -11.07 -0.49
C LEU A 24 22.65 -11.67 -1.06
N HIS A 25 22.50 -12.65 -1.94
CA HIS A 25 23.63 -13.27 -2.63
C HIS A 25 23.98 -12.48 -3.90
N ALA A 26 25.18 -12.71 -4.45
CA ALA A 26 25.67 -11.96 -5.62
C ALA A 26 24.86 -12.21 -6.91
N ASP A 27 24.13 -13.33 -6.97
CA ASP A 27 23.19 -13.68 -8.03
C ASP A 27 21.91 -12.82 -8.02
N PHE A 28 21.60 -12.12 -6.91
CA PHE A 28 20.49 -11.17 -6.83
C PHE A 28 20.51 -10.14 -7.98
N PHE A 29 21.69 -9.68 -8.37
CA PHE A 29 21.81 -8.67 -9.43
C PHE A 29 21.49 -9.22 -10.82
N GLN A 30 21.51 -10.54 -11.01
CA GLN A 30 21.13 -11.22 -12.25
C GLN A 30 19.65 -11.61 -12.23
N HIS A 31 19.14 -12.04 -11.07
CA HIS A 31 17.78 -12.55 -10.91
C HIS A 31 17.05 -11.94 -9.70
N PRO A 32 16.79 -10.62 -9.68
CA PRO A 32 16.21 -9.95 -8.51
C PRO A 32 14.80 -10.44 -8.16
N ASN A 33 14.04 -10.91 -9.15
CA ASN A 33 12.67 -11.40 -8.98
C ASN A 33 12.57 -12.74 -8.22
N ASP A 34 13.66 -13.50 -8.15
CA ASP A 34 13.71 -14.74 -7.35
C ASP A 34 13.78 -14.43 -5.85
N TYR A 35 14.20 -13.21 -5.53
CA TYR A 35 14.41 -12.73 -4.17
C TYR A 35 13.33 -11.78 -3.68
N ILE A 36 12.59 -11.12 -4.58
CA ILE A 36 11.55 -10.14 -4.25
C ILE A 36 10.17 -10.78 -4.37
N LEU A 37 9.40 -10.74 -3.28
CA LEU A 37 8.02 -11.22 -3.25
C LEU A 37 7.07 -10.09 -3.63
N ASP A 38 6.71 -10.01 -4.91
CA ASP A 38 5.72 -9.06 -5.41
C ASP A 38 4.74 -9.77 -6.36
N ASP A 39 3.44 -9.64 -6.08
CA ASP A 39 2.38 -10.26 -6.87
C ASP A 39 2.11 -9.52 -8.19
N TYR A 40 2.47 -8.24 -8.29
CA TYR A 40 2.04 -7.34 -9.37
C TYR A 40 3.19 -6.80 -10.23
N PHE A 41 4.39 -6.69 -9.67
CA PHE A 41 5.53 -6.07 -10.35
C PHE A 41 6.72 -7.02 -10.47
N GLU A 42 7.42 -6.89 -11.60
CA GLU A 42 8.77 -7.39 -11.80
C GLU A 42 9.77 -6.26 -11.61
N TYR A 43 10.94 -6.60 -11.12
CA TYR A 43 12.01 -5.68 -10.84
C TYR A 43 13.20 -5.95 -11.75
N LYS A 44 13.81 -4.87 -12.24
CA LYS A 44 15.06 -4.92 -13.00
C LYS A 44 16.05 -3.93 -12.41
N LEU A 45 17.29 -4.37 -12.28
CA LEU A 45 18.38 -3.48 -11.91
C LEU A 45 18.68 -2.57 -13.09
N ASN A 46 18.78 -1.27 -12.83
CA ASN A 46 19.24 -0.31 -13.81
C ASN A 46 20.39 0.50 -13.21
N SER A 47 21.42 0.74 -14.00
CA SER A 47 22.55 1.58 -13.62
C SER A 47 22.82 2.62 -14.69
N PHE A 48 22.96 3.87 -14.28
CA PHE A 48 23.24 4.99 -15.17
C PHE A 48 24.21 5.96 -14.51
N VAL A 49 24.87 6.80 -15.30
CA VAL A 49 25.71 7.88 -14.78
C VAL A 49 24.81 9.11 -14.60
N CYS A 50 24.89 9.77 -13.45
CA CYS A 50 24.08 10.96 -13.18
C CYS A 50 24.63 12.15 -13.96
N ASP A 51 23.84 12.69 -14.89
CA ASP A 51 24.18 13.92 -15.61
C ASP A 51 23.58 15.15 -14.93
N ASN A 52 22.37 15.01 -14.38
CA ASN A 52 21.66 16.07 -13.68
C ASN A 52 21.00 15.54 -12.39
N HIS A 53 21.06 16.33 -11.31
CA HIS A 53 20.34 16.03 -10.07
C HIS A 53 18.83 15.87 -10.27
N ALA A 54 18.21 16.43 -11.32
CA ALA A 54 16.79 16.24 -11.61
C ALA A 54 16.41 14.79 -11.98
N GLU A 55 17.36 13.99 -12.46
CA GLU A 55 17.13 12.61 -12.92
C GLU A 55 17.14 11.59 -11.77
N LEU A 56 17.64 11.99 -10.59
CA LEU A 56 17.75 11.11 -9.45
C LEU A 56 16.36 10.80 -8.89
N PRO A 57 16.01 9.52 -8.65
CA PRO A 57 14.75 9.18 -8.00
C PRO A 57 14.77 9.58 -6.52
N GLU A 58 13.66 9.34 -5.82
CA GLU A 58 13.54 9.61 -4.38
C GLU A 58 14.57 8.83 -3.56
N ILE A 59 14.83 7.57 -3.89
CA ILE A 59 15.84 6.74 -3.21
C ILE A 59 16.72 6.11 -4.28
N PHE A 60 18.04 6.15 -4.10
CA PHE A 60 19.02 5.59 -5.04
C PHE A 60 20.29 5.13 -4.33
N ILE A 61 21.08 4.32 -5.04
CA ILE A 61 22.40 3.85 -4.58
C ILE A 61 23.48 4.54 -5.42
N VAL A 62 24.54 5.02 -4.80
CA VAL A 62 25.69 5.68 -5.45
C VAL A 62 26.94 4.83 -5.24
N GLU A 63 27.72 4.66 -6.31
CA GLU A 63 29.08 4.12 -6.27
C GLU A 63 30.09 5.28 -6.17
N GLU A 64 30.81 5.39 -5.05
CA GLU A 64 31.78 6.49 -4.81
C GLU A 64 33.22 6.11 -5.21
N ASN A 65 33.74 4.98 -4.72
CA ASN A 65 35.15 4.57 -4.87
C ASN A 65 35.31 3.16 -5.47
N GLY A 66 34.44 2.78 -6.41
CA GLY A 66 34.45 1.47 -7.07
C GLY A 66 33.96 0.29 -6.20
N ASN A 67 34.19 0.33 -4.89
CA ASN A 67 33.75 -0.69 -3.93
C ASN A 67 32.85 -0.14 -2.80
N ASP A 68 32.72 1.18 -2.70
CA ASP A 68 31.90 1.85 -1.71
C ASP A 68 30.55 2.23 -2.30
N PHE A 69 29.49 1.65 -1.74
CA PHE A 69 28.11 1.85 -2.16
C PHE A 69 27.30 2.46 -1.03
N PHE A 70 26.62 3.57 -1.30
CA PHE A 70 25.81 4.30 -0.32
C PHE A 70 24.40 4.53 -0.84
N VAL A 71 23.43 4.37 0.05
CA VAL A 71 22.02 4.68 -0.24
C VAL A 71 21.72 6.10 0.15
N TYR A 72 21.11 6.85 -0.75
CA TYR A 72 20.65 8.21 -0.51
C TYR A 72 19.14 8.31 -0.69
N GLU A 73 18.53 9.15 0.13
CA GLU A 73 17.13 9.58 0.04
C GLU A 73 17.10 11.08 -0.29
N ARG A 74 16.35 11.46 -1.31
CA ARG A 74 16.06 12.84 -1.64
C ARG A 74 15.10 13.40 -0.61
N ILE A 75 15.50 14.51 -0.01
CA ILE A 75 14.68 15.40 0.80
C ILE A 75 14.44 16.67 -0.04
N VAL A 76 13.41 17.46 0.29
CA VAL A 76 12.92 18.61 -0.49
C VAL A 76 14.02 19.39 -1.23
N ASP A 77 15.09 19.77 -0.54
CA ASP A 77 16.20 20.56 -1.10
C ASP A 77 17.60 19.93 -0.90
N ASP A 78 17.67 18.68 -0.44
CA ASP A 78 18.96 18.03 -0.11
C ASP A 78 18.88 16.49 -0.20
N PHE A 79 19.98 15.80 0.08
CA PHE A 79 20.06 14.35 0.08
C PHE A 79 20.59 13.81 1.41
N CYS A 80 19.92 12.80 1.95
CA CYS A 80 20.29 12.14 3.19
C CYS A 80 20.91 10.77 2.92
N CYS A 81 22.10 10.51 3.46
CA CYS A 81 22.71 9.19 3.39
C CYS A 81 22.06 8.25 4.42
N LEU A 82 21.44 7.18 3.94
CA LEU A 82 20.83 6.14 4.79
C LEU A 82 21.85 5.09 5.24
N SER A 83 22.96 4.95 4.52
CA SER A 83 24.00 3.95 4.81
C SER A 83 24.98 4.36 5.90
N GLN A 84 25.19 5.67 6.10
CA GLN A 84 25.97 6.21 7.20
C GLN A 84 25.16 7.35 7.81
N ASN A 85 24.81 7.26 9.09
CA ASN A 85 24.13 8.30 9.88
C ASN A 85 25.04 9.56 10.09
N LYS A 86 25.63 10.08 9.01
CA LYS A 86 26.51 11.24 9.02
C LYS A 86 25.88 12.33 8.16
N GLN A 87 25.76 13.52 8.74
CA GLN A 87 25.56 14.74 7.95
C GLN A 87 26.82 14.96 7.10
N GLN A 88 26.66 15.01 5.78
CA GLN A 88 27.75 15.28 4.86
C GLN A 88 27.46 16.53 4.02
N ARG A 89 28.52 17.34 3.89
CA ARG A 89 28.62 18.54 3.04
C ARG A 89 28.19 18.27 1.62
N ALA A 90 27.69 19.33 0.96
CA ALA A 90 27.47 19.52 -0.47
C ALA A 90 27.79 18.28 -1.32
N LEU A 91 26.79 17.40 -1.44
CA LEU A 91 26.88 16.17 -2.22
C LEU A 91 26.73 16.54 -3.70
N SER A 92 27.77 16.29 -4.48
CA SER A 92 27.68 16.28 -5.95
C SER A 92 27.59 14.83 -6.41
N PHE A 93 26.51 14.50 -7.11
CA PHE A 93 26.29 13.19 -7.71
C PHE A 93 26.62 13.16 -9.20
N ILE A 94 26.86 14.33 -9.81
CA ILE A 94 27.15 14.46 -11.24
C ILE A 94 28.42 13.67 -11.58
N GLY A 95 28.33 12.82 -12.61
CA GLY A 95 29.41 11.93 -13.04
C GLY A 95 29.54 10.64 -12.23
N LYS A 96 28.75 10.46 -11.16
CA LYS A 96 28.74 9.22 -10.38
C LYS A 96 27.77 8.21 -10.96
N LYS A 97 28.09 6.93 -10.79
CA LYS A 97 27.24 5.83 -11.19
C LYS A 97 26.15 5.61 -10.13
N ILE A 98 24.92 5.66 -10.60
CA ILE A 98 23.70 5.49 -9.83
C ILE A 98 23.12 4.13 -10.15
N ILE A 99 22.71 3.40 -9.12
CA ILE A 99 22.07 2.09 -9.22
C ILE A 99 20.67 2.22 -8.61
N VAL A 100 19.67 1.77 -9.37
CA VAL A 100 18.26 1.82 -8.98
C VAL A 100 17.57 0.51 -9.36
N LEU A 101 16.55 0.15 -8.60
CA LEU A 101 15.68 -0.96 -8.93
C LEU A 101 14.40 -0.40 -9.55
N ARG A 102 14.15 -0.71 -10.82
CA ARG A 102 12.93 -0.27 -11.52
C ARG A 102 11.89 -1.37 -11.51
N SER A 103 10.69 -1.03 -11.05
CA SER A 103 9.51 -1.89 -11.17
C SER A 103 8.88 -1.77 -12.55
N GLN A 104 8.40 -2.88 -13.07
CA GLN A 104 7.64 -3.01 -14.31
C GLN A 104 6.41 -3.87 -14.00
N PRO A 105 5.21 -3.50 -14.49
CA PRO A 105 4.01 -4.29 -14.23
C PRO A 105 4.14 -5.67 -14.87
N LYS A 106 3.78 -6.71 -14.13
CA LYS A 106 3.67 -8.08 -14.66
C LYS A 106 2.56 -8.14 -15.70
N THR A 107 2.82 -8.83 -16.80
CA THR A 107 1.76 -9.17 -17.76
C THR A 107 1.00 -10.37 -17.22
N LEU A 108 -0.06 -10.11 -16.46
CA LEU A 108 -0.89 -11.13 -15.82
C LEU A 108 -2.17 -11.34 -16.62
N GLU A 109 -2.57 -12.60 -16.78
CA GLU A 109 -3.90 -12.94 -17.29
C GLU A 109 -4.98 -12.56 -16.26
N ALA A 110 -6.20 -12.30 -16.74
CA ALA A 110 -7.30 -11.84 -15.92
C ALA A 110 -7.64 -12.82 -14.78
N ASP A 111 -7.56 -14.13 -15.04
CA ASP A 111 -7.87 -15.18 -14.06
C ASP A 111 -6.84 -15.19 -12.92
N VAL A 112 -5.55 -15.06 -13.25
CA VAL A 112 -4.47 -15.01 -12.26
C VAL A 112 -4.57 -13.73 -11.43
N LEU A 113 -4.87 -12.59 -12.05
CA LEU A 113 -5.10 -11.33 -11.36
C LEU A 113 -6.28 -11.43 -10.39
N TYR A 114 -7.38 -12.05 -10.82
CA TYR A 114 -8.56 -12.28 -9.98
C TYR A 114 -8.21 -13.12 -8.75
N ASP A 115 -7.46 -14.22 -8.92
CA ASP A 115 -7.05 -15.07 -7.81
C ASP A 115 -6.12 -14.36 -6.82
N ILE A 116 -5.20 -13.53 -7.31
CA ILE A 116 -4.33 -12.69 -6.45
C ILE A 116 -5.18 -11.71 -5.62
N ILE A 117 -6.13 -11.02 -6.26
CA ILE A 117 -7.02 -10.07 -5.58
C ILE A 117 -7.88 -10.81 -4.54
N LYS A 118 -8.48 -11.93 -4.94
CA LYS A 118 -9.31 -12.77 -4.07
C LYS A 118 -8.53 -13.25 -2.84
N ARG A 119 -7.26 -13.63 -3.00
CA ARG A 119 -6.39 -14.04 -1.89
C ARG A 119 -6.07 -12.88 -0.95
N LYS A 120 -5.90 -11.66 -1.47
CA LYS A 120 -5.60 -10.47 -0.65
C LYS A 120 -6.83 -9.89 0.06
N ILE A 121 -8.03 -10.06 -0.49
CA ILE A 121 -9.27 -9.72 0.21
C ILE A 121 -9.43 -10.72 1.37
N SER A 122 -9.07 -10.30 2.58
CA SER A 122 -9.30 -11.09 3.78
C SER A 122 -10.80 -11.42 3.88
N GLY A 123 -11.14 -12.66 4.25
CA GLY A 123 -12.53 -13.04 4.54
C GLY A 123 -13.20 -12.15 5.60
N LYS A 124 -12.39 -11.42 6.40
CA LYS A 124 -12.88 -10.37 7.30
C LYS A 124 -13.57 -9.23 6.55
N ASN A 125 -13.16 -8.93 5.31
CA ASN A 125 -13.76 -7.88 4.50
C ASN A 125 -15.22 -8.18 4.13
N LEU A 126 -15.63 -9.46 4.14
CA LEU A 126 -17.02 -9.85 3.95
C LEU A 126 -17.94 -9.34 5.07
N PHE A 127 -17.42 -9.07 6.28
CA PHE A 127 -18.20 -8.46 7.37
C PHE A 127 -18.53 -6.98 7.12
N PHE A 128 -17.97 -6.34 6.09
CA PHE A 128 -18.41 -5.02 5.64
C PHE A 128 -19.62 -5.08 4.70
N LEU A 129 -19.99 -6.24 4.14
CA LEU A 129 -21.17 -6.35 3.27
C LEU A 129 -22.48 -5.93 3.96
N PRO A 130 -22.75 -6.31 5.24
CA PRO A 130 -23.91 -5.81 5.96
C PRO A 130 -23.96 -4.28 6.07
N LEU A 131 -22.82 -3.58 6.12
CA LEU A 131 -22.78 -2.10 6.16
C LEU A 131 -23.37 -1.47 4.88
N VAL A 132 -23.26 -2.15 3.73
CA VAL A 132 -23.88 -1.69 2.47
C VAL A 132 -25.40 -1.66 2.59
N ALA A 133 -26.01 -2.62 3.28
CA ALA A 133 -27.44 -2.62 3.53
C ALA A 133 -27.88 -1.44 4.42
N PHE A 134 -27.05 -1.00 5.37
CA PHE A 134 -27.32 0.20 6.18
C PHE A 134 -27.22 1.49 5.38
N SER A 135 -26.28 1.58 4.43
CA SER A 135 -26.23 2.70 3.48
C SER A 135 -27.54 2.81 2.67
N LEU A 136 -28.12 1.67 2.28
CA LEU A 136 -29.38 1.60 1.54
C LEU A 136 -30.63 1.80 2.42
N LEU A 137 -30.52 1.68 3.74
CA LEU A 137 -31.62 1.97 4.66
C LEU A 137 -31.97 3.46 4.68
N LEU A 138 -30.99 4.37 4.50
CA LEU A 138 -31.24 5.81 4.48
C LEU A 138 -32.23 6.26 3.37
N PRO A 139 -32.03 5.88 2.08
CA PRO A 139 -33.01 6.17 1.04
C PRO A 139 -34.31 5.36 1.22
N PHE A 140 -34.25 4.16 1.80
CA PHE A 140 -35.45 3.37 2.14
C PHE A 140 -36.33 4.09 3.17
N TYR A 141 -35.75 4.65 4.23
CA TYR A 141 -36.47 5.46 5.22
C TYR A 141 -37.06 6.72 4.60
N SER A 142 -36.28 7.44 3.79
CA SER A 142 -36.78 8.63 3.09
C SER A 142 -38.01 8.31 2.24
N ASN A 143 -38.00 7.18 1.52
CA ASN A 143 -39.15 6.73 0.73
C ASN A 143 -40.33 6.23 1.58
N LEU A 144 -40.08 5.61 2.73
CA LEU A 144 -41.12 5.14 3.64
C LEU A 144 -41.85 6.32 4.30
N PHE A 145 -41.11 7.33 4.77
CA PHE A 145 -41.68 8.57 5.32
C PHE A 145 -42.43 9.41 4.26
N ASN A 146 -41.98 9.36 3.00
CA ASN A 146 -42.63 10.06 1.90
C ASN A 146 -43.81 9.27 1.29
N SER A 147 -44.00 8.01 1.69
CA SER A 147 -45.13 7.20 1.22
C SER A 147 -46.39 7.49 2.05
N ARG A 148 -47.54 7.51 1.36
CA ARG A 148 -48.91 7.67 1.90
C ARG A 148 -49.27 6.78 3.09
N LEU A 149 -48.46 5.77 3.41
CA LEU A 149 -48.60 4.83 4.52
C LEU A 149 -48.52 5.53 5.89
N VAL A 150 -47.63 6.52 6.06
CA VAL A 150 -47.52 7.31 7.31
C VAL A 150 -48.73 8.24 7.50
N TYR A 151 -49.35 8.65 6.41
CA TYR A 151 -50.45 9.63 6.42
C TYR A 151 -51.84 9.00 6.48
N SER A 152 -51.99 7.67 6.39
CA SER A 152 -53.31 7.04 6.22
C SER A 152 -54.05 6.71 7.51
N SER A 153 -53.39 6.37 8.62
CA SER A 153 -54.04 6.28 9.94
C SER A 153 -53.09 5.92 11.09
N SER A 154 -53.45 6.49 12.24
CA SER A 154 -53.09 6.15 13.62
C SER A 154 -51.67 6.45 14.11
N LEU A 155 -51.65 7.00 15.33
CA LEU A 155 -50.50 7.11 16.23
C LEU A 155 -49.70 5.79 16.34
N THR A 156 -50.38 4.64 16.14
CA THR A 156 -49.76 3.32 16.09
C THR A 156 -48.77 3.17 14.93
N SER A 157 -49.06 3.68 13.74
CA SER A 157 -48.14 3.62 12.59
C SER A 157 -46.86 4.43 12.84
N VAL A 158 -46.99 5.61 13.46
CA VAL A 158 -45.84 6.44 13.86
C VAL A 158 -44.99 5.75 14.93
N LEU A 159 -45.63 5.12 15.92
CA LEU A 159 -44.94 4.34 16.94
C LEU A 159 -44.18 3.16 16.35
N TYR A 160 -44.79 2.38 15.46
CA TYR A 160 -44.11 1.26 14.80
C TYR A 160 -42.89 1.72 14.02
N ILE A 161 -43.00 2.76 13.20
CA ILE A 161 -41.88 3.29 12.42
C ILE A 161 -40.76 3.79 13.33
N THR A 162 -41.08 4.46 14.44
CA THR A 162 -40.11 4.95 15.41
C THR A 162 -39.37 3.80 16.11
N ILE A 163 -40.08 2.75 16.50
CA ILE A 163 -39.48 1.55 17.13
C ILE A 163 -38.56 0.84 16.14
N PHE A 164 -38.99 0.66 14.89
CA PHE A 164 -38.14 0.08 13.84
C PHE A 164 -36.90 0.94 13.60
N PHE A 165 -37.03 2.26 13.54
CA PHE A 165 -35.91 3.17 13.38
C PHE A 165 -34.88 3.03 14.52
N ILE A 166 -35.34 3.03 15.78
CA ILE A 166 -34.48 2.83 16.95
C ILE A 166 -33.79 1.46 16.89
N PHE A 167 -34.52 0.40 16.54
CA PHE A 167 -33.98 -0.95 16.41
C PHE A 167 -32.86 -1.01 15.35
N PHE A 168 -33.08 -0.46 14.17
CA PHE A 168 -32.07 -0.45 13.10
C PHE A 168 -30.88 0.46 13.43
N ALA A 169 -31.09 1.59 14.10
CA ALA A 169 -30.00 2.46 14.55
C ALA A 169 -29.11 1.76 15.59
N LEU A 170 -29.71 1.04 16.54
CA LEU A 170 -28.97 0.22 17.51
C LEU A 170 -28.24 -0.95 16.83
N LEU A 171 -28.87 -1.61 15.86
CA LEU A 171 -28.27 -2.69 15.08
C LEU A 171 -27.07 -2.18 14.25
N GLU A 172 -27.19 -1.00 13.64
CA GLU A 172 -26.10 -0.34 12.92
C GLU A 172 -24.92 -0.03 13.85
N ALA A 173 -25.19 0.58 15.01
CA ALA A 173 -24.17 0.89 16.00
C ALA A 173 -23.46 -0.38 16.52
N PHE A 174 -24.22 -1.45 16.76
CA PHE A 174 -23.68 -2.74 17.17
C PHE A 174 -22.79 -3.37 16.10
N LEU A 175 -23.24 -3.39 14.83
CA LEU A 175 -22.46 -3.96 13.73
C LEU A 175 -21.21 -3.13 13.42
N LYS A 176 -21.30 -1.79 13.44
CA LYS A 176 -20.13 -0.90 13.32
C LYS A 176 -19.11 -1.18 14.41
N THR A 177 -19.56 -1.30 15.66
CA THR A 177 -18.69 -1.62 16.80
C THR A 177 -18.08 -3.02 16.66
N SER A 178 -18.84 -4.00 16.18
CA SER A 178 -18.38 -5.37 16.01
C SER A 178 -17.34 -5.47 14.89
N VAL A 179 -17.57 -4.82 13.75
CA VAL A 179 -16.61 -4.74 12.65
C VAL A 179 -15.34 -4.02 13.10
N TYR A 180 -15.47 -2.90 13.82
CA TYR A 180 -14.31 -2.18 14.35
C TYR A 180 -13.45 -3.06 15.28
N LYS A 181 -14.07 -3.84 16.17
CA LYS A 181 -13.38 -4.78 17.08
C LYS A 181 -12.79 -6.03 16.40
N ILE A 182 -13.28 -6.42 15.23
CA ILE A 182 -12.80 -7.61 14.50
C ILE A 182 -11.62 -7.28 13.57
N VAL A 183 -11.58 -6.03 13.10
CA VAL A 183 -10.61 -5.53 12.11
C VAL A 183 -9.41 -4.83 12.77
N VAL A 184 -9.60 -4.17 13.92
CA VAL A 184 -8.52 -3.59 14.77
C VAL A 184 -8.16 -4.57 15.88
#